data_AF-A0A4V1LWV3-F1
#
_entry.id   AF-A0A4V1LWV3-F1
#
_cell.length_a   1.000
_cell.length_b   1.000
_cell.length_c   1.000
_cell.angle_alpha   90.00
_cell.angle_beta   90.00
_cell.angle_gamma   90.00
#
_symmetry.space_group_name_H-M   'P 1'
#
loop_
_entity.id
_entity.type
_entity.pdbx_description
1 polymer ?
#
loop_
_entity_poly.entity_id
_entity_poly.type
_entity_poly.pdbx_seq_one_letter_code
_entity_poly.pdbx_strand_id
1 'polypeptide(L)'
;MNNPKILFPLALIGILCTYFFVFGEEKTLELIKKEYLYLLAIIPLAAIFIFFKIKLKNYELVDFNKNSNLSFKSIVMFFLIFQVVDYFSEGSFEGMISLWLLYWIMGIIALLLMENVNFYKNYKMIFKKA
;
A
#
# COMPACT_ATOMS: atom_id res chain seq x y z
N MET A 1 -17.97 -8.84 -12.18
CA MET A 1 -16.50 -8.80 -11.92
C MET A 1 -16.06 -7.50 -11.23
N ASN A 2 -16.83 -6.98 -10.24
CA ASN A 2 -16.56 -5.65 -9.64
C ASN A 2 -16.26 -5.76 -8.13
N ASN A 3 -15.30 -6.61 -7.72
CA ASN A 3 -14.82 -6.60 -6.34
C ASN A 3 -13.46 -5.90 -6.28
N PRO A 4 -13.39 -4.64 -5.81
CA PRO A 4 -12.15 -3.86 -5.75
C PRO A 4 -11.05 -4.55 -4.93
N LYS A 5 -11.43 -5.45 -4.02
CA LYS A 5 -10.50 -6.22 -3.19
C LYS A 5 -9.58 -7.14 -4.00
N ILE A 6 -9.97 -7.49 -5.23
CA ILE A 6 -9.20 -8.36 -6.13
C ILE A 6 -8.23 -7.53 -6.99
N LEU A 7 -8.50 -6.24 -7.19
CA LEU A 7 -7.66 -5.37 -8.05
C LEU A 7 -6.25 -5.17 -7.47
N PHE A 8 -6.13 -5.07 -6.15
CA PHE A 8 -4.85 -4.82 -5.51
C PHE A 8 -3.88 -6.02 -5.59
N PRO A 9 -4.31 -7.26 -5.33
CA PRO A 9 -3.51 -8.46 -5.63
C PRO A 9 -3.25 -8.67 -7.13
N LEU A 10 -4.22 -8.37 -8.00
CA LEU A 10 -4.03 -8.47 -9.45
C LEU A 10 -2.96 -7.49 -9.95
N ALA A 11 -2.89 -6.29 -9.39
CA ALA A 11 -1.84 -5.32 -9.70
C ALA A 11 -0.45 -5.88 -9.38
N LEU A 12 -0.27 -6.57 -8.25
CA LEU A 12 1.00 -7.22 -7.93
C LEU A 12 1.38 -8.27 -8.98
N ILE A 13 0.44 -9.13 -9.37
CA ILE A 13 0.69 -10.14 -10.40
C ILE A 13 1.09 -9.47 -11.72
N GLY A 14 0.39 -8.40 -12.11
CA GLY A 14 0.73 -7.60 -13.29
C GLY A 14 2.15 -7.04 -13.21
N ILE A 15 2.52 -6.41 -12.09
CA ILE A 15 3.87 -5.88 -11.84
C ILE A 15 4.91 -6.99 -11.99
N LEU A 16 4.72 -8.13 -11.33
CA LEU A 16 5.65 -9.25 -11.40
C LEU A 16 5.79 -9.80 -12.83
N CYS A 17 4.68 -10.00 -13.54
CA CYS A 17 4.70 -10.42 -14.93
C CYS A 17 5.45 -9.42 -15.83
N THR A 18 5.20 -8.12 -15.66
CA THR A 18 5.94 -7.08 -16.39
C THR A 18 7.42 -7.10 -16.04
N TYR A 19 7.80 -7.30 -14.78
CA TYR A 19 9.20 -7.33 -14.37
C TYR A 19 9.94 -8.51 -15.01
N PHE A 20 9.35 -9.71 -14.94
CA PHE A 20 9.94 -10.89 -15.59
C PHE A 20 10.07 -10.70 -17.11
N PHE A 21 9.09 -10.05 -17.76
CA PHE A 21 9.13 -9.79 -19.19
C PHE A 21 10.13 -8.71 -19.62
N VAL A 22 10.23 -7.60 -18.86
CA VAL A 22 11.06 -6.44 -19.20
C VAL A 22 12.50 -6.60 -18.72
N PHE A 23 12.69 -7.10 -17.50
CA PHE A 23 14.01 -7.17 -16.85
C PHE A 23 14.63 -8.56 -16.81
N GLY A 24 13.84 -9.61 -17.04
CA GLY A 24 14.28 -11.00 -16.84
C GLY A 24 14.33 -11.41 -15.36
N GLU A 25 14.67 -12.67 -15.10
CA GLU A 25 14.61 -13.27 -13.77
C GLU A 25 15.58 -12.64 -12.76
N GLU A 26 16.87 -12.55 -13.09
CA GLU A 26 17.91 -12.10 -12.17
C GLU A 26 17.65 -10.69 -11.63
N LYS A 27 17.40 -9.74 -12.55
CA LYS A 27 17.14 -8.34 -12.21
C LYS A 27 15.79 -8.18 -11.50
N THR A 28 14.78 -8.99 -11.81
CA THR A 28 13.51 -9.00 -11.06
C THR A 28 13.72 -9.38 -9.60
N LEU A 29 14.50 -10.44 -9.35
CA LEU A 29 14.81 -10.85 -7.98
C LEU A 29 15.65 -9.81 -7.23
N GLU A 30 16.57 -9.14 -7.91
CA GLU A 30 17.33 -8.02 -7.33
C GLU A 30 16.41 -6.86 -6.94
N LEU A 31 15.49 -6.45 -7.81
CA LEU A 31 14.52 -5.39 -7.53
C LEU A 31 13.63 -5.72 -6.33
N ILE A 32 13.13 -6.96 -6.24
CA ILE A 32 12.34 -7.39 -5.07
C ILE A 32 13.18 -7.35 -3.79
N LYS A 33 14.43 -7.81 -3.86
CA LYS A 33 15.34 -7.81 -2.71
C LYS A 33 15.71 -6.40 -2.27
N LYS A 34 15.82 -5.43 -3.18
CA LYS A 34 16.11 -4.03 -2.85
C LYS A 34 15.08 -3.44 -1.88
N GLU A 35 13.82 -3.84 -2.02
CA GLU A 35 12.72 -3.34 -1.19
C GLU A 35 12.53 -4.09 0.15
N TYR A 36 13.51 -4.91 0.56
CA TYR A 36 13.38 -5.78 1.75
C TYR A 36 13.09 -5.01 3.04
N LEU A 37 13.61 -3.79 3.21
CA LEU A 37 13.34 -2.98 4.40
C LEU A 37 11.88 -2.56 4.50
N TYR A 38 11.25 -2.20 3.38
CA TYR A 38 9.83 -1.86 3.35
C TYR A 38 8.94 -3.08 3.56
N LEU A 39 9.32 -4.23 2.98
CA LEU A 39 8.67 -5.51 3.26
C LEU A 39 8.77 -5.87 4.75
N LEU A 40 9.93 -5.65 5.37
CA LEU A 40 10.13 -5.85 6.80
C LEU A 40 9.26 -4.90 7.65
N ALA A 41 9.07 -3.65 7.21
CA ALA A 41 8.23 -2.66 7.90
C ALA A 41 6.74 -3.04 7.92
N ILE A 42 6.26 -3.83 6.96
CA ILE A 42 4.88 -4.35 6.96
C ILE A 42 4.63 -5.25 8.17
N ILE A 43 5.61 -6.02 8.63
CA ILE A 43 5.46 -6.99 9.73
C ILE A 43 5.02 -6.31 11.05
N PRO A 44 5.74 -5.30 11.59
CA PRO A 44 5.29 -4.63 12.81
C PRO A 44 3.97 -3.89 12.62
N LEU A 45 3.72 -3.28 11.45
CA LEU A 45 2.44 -2.62 11.17
C LEU A 45 1.26 -3.60 11.17
N ALA A 46 1.43 -4.78 10.57
CA ALA A 46 0.46 -5.84 10.57
C ALA A 46 0.25 -6.43 11.98
N ALA A 47 1.30 -6.55 12.78
CA ALA A 47 1.20 -6.99 14.17
C ALA A 47 0.35 -6.02 15.01
N ILE A 48 0.58 -4.70 14.87
CA ILE A 48 -0.23 -3.65 15.52
C ILE A 48 -1.70 -3.74 15.06
N PHE A 49 -1.91 -3.94 13.76
CA PHE A 49 -3.25 -4.08 13.19
C PHE A 49 -4.00 -5.28 13.78
N ILE A 50 -3.34 -6.44 13.84
CA ILE A 50 -3.91 -7.66 14.42
C ILE A 50 -4.20 -7.45 15.92
N PHE A 51 -3.27 -6.83 16.66
CA PHE A 51 -3.47 -6.51 18.08
C PHE A 51 -4.74 -5.69 18.30
N PHE A 52 -4.89 -4.58 17.57
CA PHE A 52 -6.07 -3.73 17.71
C PHE A 52 -7.35 -4.45 17.25
N LYS A 53 -7.30 -5.18 16.14
CA LYS A 53 -8.44 -5.93 15.60
C LYS A 53 -8.96 -6.96 16.60
N ILE A 54 -8.08 -7.65 17.32
CA ILE A 54 -8.47 -8.59 18.39
C ILE A 54 -9.06 -7.82 19.58
N LYS A 55 -8.39 -6.76 20.04
CA LYS A 55 -8.78 -6.01 21.23
C LYS A 55 -10.13 -5.28 21.07
N LEU A 56 -10.45 -4.86 19.85
CA LEU A 56 -11.64 -4.07 19.51
C LEU A 56 -12.78 -4.90 18.90
N LYS A 57 -12.61 -6.23 18.76
CA LYS A 57 -13.54 -7.11 18.03
C LYS A 57 -15.01 -7.03 18.46
N ASN A 58 -15.25 -6.80 19.76
CA ASN A 58 -16.59 -6.81 20.35
C ASN A 58 -17.15 -5.40 20.61
N TYR A 59 -16.52 -4.36 20.07
CA TYR A 59 -16.94 -2.98 20.26
C TYR A 59 -17.46 -2.39 18.97
N GLU A 60 -18.42 -1.47 19.06
CA GLU A 60 -18.83 -0.66 17.92
C GLU A 60 -17.73 0.34 17.57
N LEU A 61 -17.29 0.31 16.31
CA LEU A 61 -16.20 1.13 15.82
C LEU A 61 -16.75 2.25 14.95
N VAL A 62 -16.22 3.46 15.18
CA VAL A 62 -16.47 4.62 14.33
C VAL A 62 -15.38 4.68 13.28
N ASP A 63 -15.76 4.80 12.01
CA ASP A 63 -14.81 5.06 10.93
C ASP A 63 -14.45 6.56 10.90
N PHE A 64 -13.29 6.89 11.45
CA PHE A 64 -12.76 8.26 11.46
C PHE A 64 -12.21 8.70 10.09
N ASN A 65 -12.11 7.79 9.11
CA ASN A 65 -11.59 8.07 7.77
C ASN A 65 -12.69 8.34 6.74
N LYS A 66 -13.98 8.24 7.12
CA LYS A 66 -15.16 8.34 6.24
C LYS A 66 -15.26 9.63 5.40
N ASN A 67 -14.53 10.69 5.76
CA ASN A 67 -14.53 11.97 5.04
C ASN A 67 -13.40 12.14 4.00
N SER A 68 -12.59 11.11 3.75
CA SER A 68 -11.56 11.16 2.70
C SER A 68 -12.19 10.97 1.31
N ASN A 69 -12.93 11.97 0.82
CA ASN A 69 -13.51 12.00 -0.53
C ASN A 69 -12.43 12.20 -1.63
N LEU A 70 -11.42 11.34 -1.66
CA LEU A 70 -10.48 11.28 -2.78
C LEU A 70 -11.19 10.68 -3.98
N SER A 71 -11.42 11.50 -5.00
CA SER A 71 -12.04 11.03 -6.24
C SER A 71 -11.09 10.10 -7.01
N PHE A 72 -11.62 9.06 -7.64
CA PHE A 72 -10.84 8.19 -8.52
C PHE A 72 -10.08 8.98 -9.60
N LYS A 73 -10.71 10.04 -10.13
CA LYS A 73 -10.09 10.96 -11.09
C LYS A 73 -8.82 11.60 -10.53
N SER A 74 -8.86 12.06 -9.28
CA SER A 74 -7.70 12.66 -8.61
C SER A 74 -6.57 11.64 -8.41
N ILE A 75 -6.91 10.40 -8.05
CA ILE A 75 -5.94 9.30 -7.88
C ILE A 75 -5.25 8.98 -9.22
N VAL A 76 -6.02 8.85 -10.30
CA VAL A 76 -5.48 8.59 -11.65
C VAL A 76 -4.59 9.74 -12.11
N MET A 77 -5.02 11.00 -11.90
CA MET A 77 -4.21 12.16 -12.27
C MET A 77 -2.88 12.21 -11.51
N PHE A 78 -2.92 11.95 -10.19
CA PHE A 78 -1.71 11.88 -9.37
C PHE A 78 -0.78 10.76 -9.86
N PHE A 79 -1.32 9.57 -10.12
CA PHE A 79 -0.53 8.46 -10.67
C PHE A 79 0.16 8.83 -11.99
N LEU A 80 -0.55 9.42 -12.94
CA LEU A 80 0.01 9.82 -14.24
C LEU A 80 1.14 10.85 -14.09
N ILE A 81 0.96 11.84 -13.20
CA ILE A 81 2.00 12.84 -12.93
C ILE A 81 3.25 12.17 -12.38
N PHE A 82 3.11 11.24 -11.43
CA PHE A 82 4.23 10.51 -10.85
C PHE A 82 4.96 9.68 -11.91
N GLN A 83 4.25 8.99 -12.81
CA GLN A 83 4.90 8.25 -13.90
C GLN A 83 5.78 9.15 -14.80
N VAL A 84 5.34 10.38 -15.08
CA VAL A 84 6.15 11.34 -15.84
C VAL A 84 7.40 11.75 -15.05
N VAL A 85 7.24 12.07 -13.76
CA VAL A 85 8.36 12.45 -12.89
C VAL A 85 9.39 11.33 -12.77
N ASP A 86 8.93 10.09 -12.60
CA ASP A 86 9.76 8.91 -12.44
C ASP A 86 10.53 8.61 -13.72
N TYR A 87 9.90 8.75 -14.89
CA TYR A 87 10.57 8.60 -16.19
C TYR A 87 11.78 9.53 -16.32
N PHE A 88 11.63 10.81 -15.95
CA PHE A 88 12.72 11.76 -16.01
C PHE A 88 13.76 11.53 -14.92
N SER A 89 13.34 11.14 -13.71
CA SER A 89 14.25 10.96 -12.56
C SER A 89 15.13 9.71 -12.71
N GLU A 90 14.54 8.62 -13.20
CA GLU A 90 15.24 7.36 -13.45
C GLU A 90 15.88 7.29 -14.86
N GLY A 91 15.71 8.35 -15.65
CA GLY A 91 16.32 8.53 -16.97
C GLY A 91 15.89 7.52 -18.04
N SER A 92 14.88 6.69 -17.76
CA SER A 92 14.42 5.65 -18.68
C SER A 92 13.02 5.12 -18.33
N PHE A 93 12.37 4.52 -19.33
CA PHE A 93 11.09 3.81 -19.13
C PHE A 93 11.26 2.57 -18.24
N GLU A 94 12.38 1.86 -18.41
CA GLU A 94 12.77 0.75 -17.55
C GLU A 94 12.93 1.19 -16.08
N GLY A 95 13.62 2.30 -15.85
CA GLY A 95 13.78 2.87 -14.52
C GLY A 95 12.44 3.21 -13.87
N MET A 96 11.54 3.88 -14.59
CA MET A 96 10.17 4.16 -14.14
C MET A 96 9.40 2.89 -13.73
N ILE A 97 9.44 1.83 -14.56
CA ILE A 97 8.78 0.56 -14.25
C ILE A 97 9.37 -0.07 -12.99
N SER A 98 10.69 0.04 -12.78
CA SER A 98 11.37 -0.59 -11.65
C SER A 98 10.86 -0.12 -10.27
N LEU A 99 10.23 1.06 -10.20
CA LEU A 99 9.64 1.64 -8.99
C LEU A 99 8.23 1.15 -8.67
N TRP A 100 7.56 0.44 -9.59
CA TRP A 100 6.15 0.06 -9.41
C TRP A 100 5.92 -0.84 -8.20
N LEU A 101 6.83 -1.78 -7.93
CA LEU A 101 6.77 -2.64 -6.75
C LEU A 101 6.88 -1.82 -5.46
N LEU A 102 7.78 -0.84 -5.41
CA LEU A 102 7.91 0.07 -4.26
C LEU A 102 6.58 0.81 -4.01
N TYR A 103 5.96 1.38 -5.05
CA TYR A 103 4.66 2.04 -4.88
C TYR A 103 3.56 1.10 -4.41
N TRP A 104 3.56 -0.14 -4.88
CA TRP A 104 2.61 -1.14 -4.42
C TRP A 104 2.81 -1.48 -2.93
N ILE A 105 4.06 -1.65 -2.48
CA ILE A 105 4.41 -1.88 -1.07
C ILE A 105 4.03 -0.66 -0.21
N MET A 106 4.33 0.54 -0.67
CA MET A 106 3.94 1.79 0.01
C MET A 106 2.43 1.93 0.14
N GLY A 107 1.67 1.45 -0.84
CA GLY A 107 0.21 1.33 -0.77
C GLY A 107 -0.25 0.47 0.41
N ILE A 108 0.38 -0.70 0.62
CA ILE A 108 0.08 -1.56 1.79
C ILE A 108 0.41 -0.85 3.09
N ILE A 109 1.60 -0.25 3.17
CA ILE A 109 2.04 0.47 4.37
C ILE A 109 1.06 1.59 4.71
N ALA A 110 0.65 2.39 3.73
CA ALA A 110 -0.31 3.48 3.91
C ALA A 110 -1.68 2.96 4.40
N LEU A 111 -2.17 1.85 3.83
CA LEU A 111 -3.42 1.21 4.26
C LEU A 111 -3.32 0.73 5.72
N LEU A 112 -2.25 0.01 6.07
CA LEU A 112 -2.04 -0.48 7.44
C LEU A 112 -1.92 0.68 8.44
N LEU A 113 -1.21 1.75 8.09
CA LEU A 113 -1.10 2.95 8.93
C LEU A 113 -2.46 3.62 9.13
N MET A 114 -3.22 3.80 8.05
CA MET A 114 -4.56 4.41 8.09
C MET A 114 -5.51 3.63 8.99
N GLU A 115 -5.52 2.30 8.87
CA GLU A 115 -6.33 1.43 9.72
C GLU A 115 -5.84 1.41 11.18
N ASN A 116 -4.52 1.34 11.40
CA ASN A 116 -3.95 1.40 12.74
C ASN A 116 -4.28 2.71 13.47
N VAL A 117 -4.23 3.85 12.77
CA VAL A 117 -4.63 5.15 13.32
C VAL A 117 -6.13 5.16 13.64
N ASN A 118 -6.96 4.63 12.74
CA ASN A 118 -8.41 4.53 12.96
C ASN A 118 -8.73 3.66 14.20
N PHE A 119 -8.09 2.50 14.33
CA PHE A 119 -8.22 1.65 15.49
C PHE A 119 -7.69 2.30 16.76
N TYR A 120 -6.56 2.98 16.71
CA TYR A 120 -6.02 3.68 17.87
C TYR A 120 -6.98 4.76 18.40
N LYS A 121 -7.63 5.52 17.50
CA LYS A 121 -8.67 6.49 17.87
C LYS A 121 -9.87 5.82 18.55
N ASN A 122 -10.35 4.71 18.00
CA ASN A 122 -11.41 3.91 18.61
C ASN A 122 -11.01 3.35 19.99
N TYR A 123 -9.80 2.81 20.09
CA TYR A 123 -9.25 2.32 21.35
C TYR A 123 -9.20 3.41 22.43
N LYS A 124 -8.74 4.61 22.07
CA LYS A 124 -8.73 5.77 22.97
C LYS A 124 -10.14 6.18 23.39
N MET A 125 -11.10 6.17 22.46
CA MET A 125 -12.49 6.54 22.74
C MET A 125 -13.19 5.57 23.70
N ILE A 126 -12.92 4.27 23.56
CA ILE A 126 -13.58 3.21 24.35
C ILE A 126 -12.91 3.03 25.72
N PHE A 127 -11.58 2.89 25.74
CA PHE A 127 -10.85 2.49 26.94
C PHE A 127 -10.15 3.63 27.67
N LYS A 128 -10.08 4.82 27.06
CA LYS A 128 -9.41 6.00 27.63
C LYS A 128 -10.38 7.13 27.94
N LYS A 129 -11.70 6.84 27.96
CA LYS A 129 -12.69 7.64 28.68
C LYS A 129 -12.70 7.20 30.15
N ALA A 130 -11.72 7.70 30.89
CA ALA A 130 -11.72 7.94 32.32
C ALA A 130 -11.01 9.29 32.54
#